data_AF-A0A7D9J0S7-F1
#
_entry.id   AF-A0A7D9J0S7-F1
#
_cell.length_a   1.000
_cell.length_b   1.000
_cell.length_c   1.000
_cell.angle_alpha   90.00
_cell.angle_beta   90.00
_cell.angle_gamma   90.00
#
_symmetry.space_group_name_H-M   'P 1'
#
loop_
_entity.id
_entity.type
_entity.pdbx_description
1 polymer ?
#
loop_
_entity_poly.entity_id
_entity_poly.type
_entity_poly.pdbx_seq_one_letter_code
_entity_poly.pdbx_strand_id
1 'polypeptide(L)'
;MRTVIKTEASTNFPFVNEKFPLRWLHCEEEIIKYRQKAKSKMCITVNELKTLLEETCMVKFTDDEFHSMISFFHIILLPGSMCGVQEGSVVNDLVILSPQYLVDIMTSIHDVPKDRNFQRQFSDEFHKLESEGRIDSHVLEYVWKNKEVNTEILVELLSCFNILYPLSSEKEIGEHPGTEYMIPCMLKNRSDERCERRWQKACETWKDEVDKEHQFVFNFGRFLPPALLHYLLVYIYRHSCRTKAVKPTIERRTAIFSLSNHFLFRLKLVPEHCQIWVYSRCKKGENFLDLAHILRGNVSEICQQYFKYLKFVFGPPCPRENCPGATFHVKNIQRPCESSSSESEGNSQSSDDSESGTEDDINEKVTGATAANQNERRRHVIPINLDSFDPPYWCQEVET
;
A
#
# COMPACT_ATOMS: atom_id res chain seq x y z
N MET A 1 6.28 -24.11 19.68
CA MET A 1 6.86 -23.19 18.68
C MET A 1 7.95 -23.84 17.82
N ARG A 2 9.06 -24.36 18.39
CA ARG A 2 10.12 -25.05 17.61
C ARG A 2 9.63 -26.24 16.76
N THR A 3 8.75 -27.09 17.31
CA THR A 3 8.19 -28.24 16.58
C THR A 3 7.34 -27.79 15.40
N VAL A 4 6.52 -26.75 15.59
CA VAL A 4 5.69 -26.15 14.54
C VAL A 4 6.55 -25.55 13.43
N ILE A 5 7.63 -24.81 13.78
CA ILE A 5 8.58 -24.26 12.80
C ILE A 5 9.28 -25.37 12.01
N LYS A 6 9.72 -26.45 12.69
CA LYS A 6 10.35 -27.59 12.01
C LYS A 6 9.39 -28.30 11.06
N THR A 7 8.16 -28.55 11.49
CA THR A 7 7.13 -29.15 10.63
C THR A 7 6.83 -28.26 9.43
N GLU A 8 6.61 -26.95 9.63
CA GLU A 8 6.37 -26.01 8.53
C GLU A 8 7.54 -25.96 7.54
N ALA A 9 8.77 -25.88 8.06
CA ALA A 9 10.01 -25.87 7.28
C ALA A 9 10.21 -27.15 6.45
N SER A 10 9.76 -28.31 6.93
CA SER A 10 9.91 -29.58 6.21
C SER A 10 8.75 -29.88 5.23
N THR A 11 7.56 -29.32 5.46
CA THR A 11 6.35 -29.71 4.70
C THR A 11 5.94 -28.67 3.65
N ASN A 12 6.20 -27.37 3.91
CA ASN A 12 5.66 -26.27 3.09
C ASN A 12 6.74 -25.38 2.45
N PHE A 13 8.03 -25.64 2.69
CA PHE A 13 9.09 -24.94 1.96
C PHE A 13 9.30 -25.60 0.59
N PRO A 14 9.11 -24.85 -0.52
CA PRO A 14 9.23 -25.41 -1.87
C PRO A 14 10.65 -25.94 -2.19
N PHE A 15 11.66 -25.52 -1.43
CA PHE A 15 13.07 -25.83 -1.70
C PHE A 15 13.61 -27.11 -1.02
N VAL A 16 12.83 -27.76 -0.13
CA VAL A 16 13.30 -28.91 0.68
C VAL A 16 13.72 -30.11 -0.17
N ASN A 17 13.27 -30.18 -1.43
CA ASN A 17 13.60 -31.24 -2.38
C ASN A 17 14.30 -30.74 -3.66
N GLU A 18 14.62 -29.44 -3.76
CA GLU A 18 15.32 -28.91 -4.92
C GLU A 18 16.84 -29.12 -4.76
N LYS A 19 17.49 -29.63 -5.82
CA LYS A 19 18.92 -29.91 -5.82
C LYS A 19 19.67 -28.66 -6.26
N PHE A 20 20.38 -28.03 -5.34
CA PHE A 20 21.21 -26.86 -5.64
C PHE A 20 22.69 -27.20 -5.57
N PRO A 21 23.54 -26.48 -6.33
CA PRO A 21 24.97 -26.58 -6.18
C PRO A 21 25.40 -26.20 -4.75
N LEU A 22 26.12 -27.08 -4.06
CA LEU A 22 26.66 -26.80 -2.71
C LEU A 22 27.46 -25.50 -2.65
N ARG A 23 28.10 -25.12 -3.77
CA ARG A 23 28.82 -23.84 -3.92
C ARG A 23 27.95 -22.60 -3.70
N TRP A 24 26.65 -22.65 -4.01
CA TRP A 24 25.76 -21.52 -3.79
C TRP A 24 25.54 -21.28 -2.28
N LEU A 25 25.47 -22.34 -1.47
CA LEU A 25 25.40 -22.22 -0.02
C LEU A 25 26.67 -21.56 0.55
N HIS A 26 27.84 -21.94 0.04
CA HIS A 26 29.08 -21.29 0.46
C HIS A 26 29.09 -19.80 0.12
N CYS A 27 28.62 -19.42 -1.08
CA CYS A 27 28.49 -18.01 -1.47
C CYS A 27 27.51 -17.26 -0.56
N GLU A 28 26.40 -17.88 -0.19
CA GLU A 28 25.42 -17.32 0.73
C GLU A 28 26.06 -17.02 2.11
N GLU A 29 26.82 -17.97 2.64
CA GLU A 29 27.56 -17.78 3.90
C GLU A 29 28.59 -16.65 3.82
N GLU A 30 29.31 -16.54 2.71
CA GLU A 30 30.29 -15.45 2.51
C GLU A 30 29.62 -14.08 2.39
N ILE A 31 28.44 -14.00 1.77
CA ILE A 31 27.61 -12.79 1.80
C ILE A 31 27.25 -12.43 3.25
N ILE A 32 26.81 -13.39 4.07
CA ILE A 32 26.46 -13.15 5.48
C ILE A 32 27.67 -12.67 6.28
N LYS A 33 28.84 -13.30 6.11
CA LYS A 33 30.08 -12.88 6.77
C LYS A 33 30.51 -11.48 6.32
N TYR A 34 30.34 -11.15 5.04
CA TYR A 34 30.64 -9.82 4.52
C TYR A 34 29.79 -8.75 5.22
N ARG A 35 28.49 -8.99 5.40
CA ARG A 35 27.56 -8.04 6.07
C ARG A 35 27.95 -7.69 7.49
N GLN A 36 28.67 -8.56 8.19
CA GLN A 36 29.05 -8.37 9.59
C GLN A 36 30.29 -7.47 9.75
N LYS A 37 30.97 -7.12 8.66
CA LYS A 37 32.17 -6.27 8.70
C LYS A 37 31.77 -4.81 8.88
N ALA A 38 32.44 -4.09 9.78
CA ALA A 38 32.08 -2.69 10.11
C ALA A 38 32.14 -1.69 8.93
N LYS A 39 32.81 -2.04 7.82
CA LYS A 39 32.97 -1.20 6.62
C LYS A 39 32.36 -1.83 5.35
N SER A 40 31.54 -2.87 5.50
CA SER A 40 30.91 -3.49 4.34
C SER A 40 29.82 -2.59 3.79
N LYS A 41 29.81 -2.42 2.47
CA LYS A 41 28.74 -1.71 1.78
C LYS A 41 27.50 -2.60 1.71
N MET A 42 26.34 -2.08 2.07
CA MET A 42 25.09 -2.84 2.02
C MET A 42 24.40 -2.78 0.66
N CYS A 43 24.78 -1.82 -0.18
CA CYS A 43 24.30 -1.65 -1.54
C CYS A 43 25.52 -1.57 -2.44
N ILE A 44 25.66 -2.55 -3.32
CA ILE A 44 26.79 -2.69 -4.25
C ILE A 44 26.28 -3.06 -5.63
N THR A 45 27.13 -3.03 -6.65
CA THR A 45 26.72 -3.48 -7.98
C THR A 45 26.71 -5.01 -8.11
N VAL A 46 26.00 -5.53 -9.10
CA VAL A 46 26.01 -6.95 -9.46
C VAL A 46 27.44 -7.41 -9.74
N ASN A 47 28.20 -6.60 -10.48
CA ASN A 47 29.60 -6.91 -10.79
C ASN A 47 30.50 -6.86 -9.56
N GLU A 48 30.34 -5.87 -8.67
CA GLU A 48 31.09 -5.82 -7.40
C GLU A 48 30.84 -7.08 -6.55
N LEU A 49 29.57 -7.53 -6.45
CA LEU A 49 29.24 -8.76 -5.74
C LEU A 49 29.85 -9.99 -6.41
N LYS A 50 29.84 -10.03 -7.75
CA LYS A 50 30.43 -11.13 -8.53
C LYS A 50 31.92 -11.24 -8.24
N THR A 51 32.67 -10.15 -8.39
CA THR A 51 34.10 -10.12 -8.10
C THR A 51 34.40 -10.54 -6.67
N LEU A 52 33.64 -10.02 -5.70
CA LEU A 52 33.79 -10.37 -4.29
C LEU A 52 33.64 -11.88 -4.05
N LEU A 53 32.62 -12.50 -4.65
CA LEU A 53 32.36 -13.94 -4.46
C LEU A 53 33.35 -14.81 -5.21
N GLU A 54 33.75 -14.43 -6.43
CA GLU A 54 34.78 -15.15 -7.18
C GLU A 54 36.12 -15.18 -6.44
N GLU A 55 36.51 -14.05 -5.83
CA GLU A 55 37.73 -13.94 -5.04
C GLU A 55 37.63 -14.72 -3.73
N THR A 56 36.54 -14.54 -2.98
CA THR A 56 36.40 -15.12 -1.64
C THR A 56 36.16 -16.64 -1.69
N CYS A 57 35.37 -17.10 -2.66
CA CYS A 57 35.05 -18.52 -2.81
C CYS A 57 36.03 -19.26 -3.75
N MET A 58 37.00 -18.57 -4.36
CA MET A 58 37.96 -19.12 -5.33
C MET A 58 37.27 -19.83 -6.51
N VAL A 59 36.22 -19.23 -7.05
CA VAL A 59 35.43 -19.76 -8.16
C VAL A 59 35.30 -18.72 -9.27
N LYS A 60 34.95 -19.17 -10.48
CA LYS A 60 34.58 -18.30 -11.60
C LYS A 60 33.17 -18.63 -12.03
N PHE A 61 32.36 -17.59 -12.23
CA PHE A 61 30.98 -17.73 -12.69
C PHE A 61 30.86 -17.21 -14.12
N THR A 62 30.09 -17.92 -14.95
CA THR A 62 29.49 -17.28 -16.11
C THR A 62 28.45 -16.26 -15.63
N ASP A 63 28.13 -15.26 -16.45
CA ASP A 63 27.12 -14.26 -16.07
C ASP A 63 25.75 -14.90 -15.81
N ASP A 64 25.34 -15.84 -16.66
CA ASP A 64 24.07 -16.58 -16.49
C ASP A 64 24.02 -17.39 -15.20
N GLU A 65 25.12 -18.07 -14.85
CA GLU A 65 25.20 -18.82 -13.60
C GLU A 65 25.10 -17.88 -12.40
N PHE A 66 25.83 -16.77 -12.45
CA PHE A 66 25.84 -15.79 -11.37
C PHE A 66 24.46 -15.16 -11.16
N HIS A 67 23.81 -14.71 -12.24
CA HIS A 67 22.47 -14.14 -12.19
C HIS A 67 21.43 -15.13 -11.66
N SER A 68 21.52 -16.40 -12.08
CA SER A 68 20.64 -17.47 -11.58
C SER A 68 20.82 -17.69 -10.07
N MET A 69 22.08 -17.69 -9.61
CA MET A 69 22.41 -17.86 -8.18
C MET A 69 21.89 -16.68 -7.33
N ILE A 70 22.16 -15.44 -7.71
CA ILE A 70 21.73 -14.28 -6.90
C ILE A 70 20.21 -14.10 -6.92
N SER A 71 19.54 -14.47 -8.02
CA SER A 71 18.06 -14.44 -8.10
C SER A 71 17.41 -15.49 -7.20
N PHE A 72 18.15 -16.54 -6.84
CA PHE A 72 17.70 -17.57 -5.91
C PHE A 72 17.81 -17.11 -4.44
N PHE A 73 18.77 -16.25 -4.09
CA PHE A 73 18.98 -15.84 -2.71
C PHE A 73 17.88 -14.90 -2.19
N HIS A 74 17.08 -15.41 -1.26
CA HIS A 74 16.07 -14.59 -0.55
C HIS A 74 16.67 -13.61 0.48
N ILE A 75 17.96 -13.74 0.78
CA ILE A 75 18.65 -12.91 1.76
C ILE A 75 19.12 -11.57 1.20
N ILE A 76 19.04 -11.36 -0.12
CA ILE A 76 19.38 -10.12 -0.82
C ILE A 76 18.17 -9.60 -1.59
N LEU A 77 18.21 -8.35 -2.02
CA LEU A 77 17.20 -7.77 -2.91
C LEU A 77 17.85 -7.35 -4.23
N LEU A 78 17.14 -7.60 -5.33
CA LEU A 78 17.52 -7.21 -6.68
C LEU A 78 16.51 -6.16 -7.18
N PRO A 79 16.76 -4.85 -6.97
CA PRO A 79 15.85 -3.79 -7.35
C PRO A 79 15.50 -3.81 -8.85
N GLY A 80 16.46 -4.14 -9.72
CA GLY A 80 16.24 -4.28 -11.17
C GLY A 80 15.17 -5.29 -11.58
N SER A 81 14.84 -6.25 -10.70
CA SER A 81 13.75 -7.22 -10.96
C SER A 81 12.36 -6.69 -10.60
N MET A 82 12.25 -5.47 -10.05
CA MET A 82 10.98 -4.87 -9.67
C MET A 82 10.24 -4.29 -10.88
N CYS A 83 8.92 -4.39 -10.90
CA CYS A 83 8.12 -3.82 -11.98
C CYS A 83 8.21 -2.28 -12.01
N GLY A 84 8.21 -1.71 -13.21
CA GLY A 84 8.26 -0.27 -13.43
C GLY A 84 9.67 0.33 -13.46
N VAL A 85 10.71 -0.49 -13.23
CA VAL A 85 12.10 -0.11 -13.48
C VAL A 85 12.32 0.03 -14.99
N GLN A 86 12.91 1.14 -15.40
CA GLN A 86 13.18 1.41 -16.82
C GLN A 86 14.44 0.66 -17.27
N GLU A 87 14.45 0.25 -18.53
CA GLU A 87 15.64 -0.29 -19.18
C GLU A 87 16.74 0.80 -19.17
N GLY A 88 17.93 0.44 -18.69
CA GLY A 88 19.05 1.37 -18.50
C GLY A 88 19.06 2.15 -17.18
N SER A 89 18.09 1.93 -16.29
CA SER A 89 18.14 2.44 -14.91
C SER A 89 19.37 1.94 -14.16
N VAL A 90 19.98 2.79 -13.34
CA VAL A 90 21.13 2.44 -12.49
C VAL A 90 20.77 1.35 -11.48
N VAL A 91 19.51 1.29 -11.03
CA VAL A 91 19.06 0.27 -10.07
C VAL A 91 19.05 -1.14 -10.64
N ASN A 92 19.12 -1.30 -11.97
CA ASN A 92 19.24 -2.60 -12.62
C ASN A 92 20.55 -3.32 -12.28
N ASP A 93 21.61 -2.54 -12.03
CA ASP A 93 22.92 -3.08 -11.67
C ASP A 93 23.13 -3.13 -10.15
N LEU A 94 22.13 -2.79 -9.33
CA LEU A 94 22.28 -2.80 -7.87
C LEU A 94 21.86 -4.13 -7.24
N VAL A 95 22.57 -4.48 -6.16
CA VAL A 95 22.21 -5.55 -5.24
C VAL A 95 22.22 -4.97 -3.82
N ILE A 96 21.07 -5.08 -3.14
CA ILE A 96 20.99 -4.79 -1.71
C ILE A 96 21.33 -6.07 -0.96
N LEU A 97 22.47 -6.08 -0.30
CA LEU A 97 22.92 -7.24 0.46
C LEU A 97 22.08 -7.46 1.72
N SER A 98 21.42 -6.46 2.30
CA SER A 98 20.60 -6.66 3.48
C SER A 98 19.27 -5.92 3.35
N PRO A 99 18.10 -6.60 3.42
CA PRO A 99 16.82 -5.91 3.44
C PRO A 99 16.69 -4.87 4.57
N GLN A 100 17.41 -5.07 5.68
CA GLN A 100 17.48 -4.10 6.77
C GLN A 100 18.03 -2.74 6.32
N TYR A 101 18.93 -2.71 5.32
CA TYR A 101 19.45 -1.45 4.77
C TYR A 101 18.34 -0.58 4.18
N LEU A 102 17.38 -1.19 3.47
CA LEU A 102 16.23 -0.47 2.93
C LEU A 102 15.33 0.06 4.05
N VAL A 103 15.14 -0.74 5.11
CA VAL A 103 14.42 -0.31 6.31
C VAL A 103 15.12 0.89 6.95
N ASP A 104 16.44 0.84 7.13
CA ASP A 104 17.22 1.91 7.76
C ASP A 104 17.21 3.21 6.94
N ILE A 105 17.18 3.11 5.60
CA ILE A 105 16.98 4.26 4.72
C ILE A 105 15.57 4.83 4.93
N MET A 106 14.55 3.99 4.90
CA MET A 106 13.15 4.42 5.08
C MET A 106 12.94 5.06 6.46
N THR A 107 13.41 4.42 7.53
CA THR A 107 13.25 4.93 8.90
C THR A 107 14.03 6.20 9.12
N SER A 108 15.16 6.41 8.44
CA SER A 108 15.89 7.69 8.53
C SER A 108 15.06 8.90 8.06
N ILE A 109 14.08 8.71 7.18
CA ILE A 109 13.13 9.77 6.80
C ILE A 109 12.18 10.11 7.96
N HIS A 110 11.80 9.11 8.76
CA HIS A 110 10.94 9.26 9.93
C HIS A 110 11.68 9.83 11.14
N ASP A 111 12.93 9.42 11.34
CA ASP A 111 13.74 9.76 12.48
C ASP A 111 14.30 11.19 12.33
N VAL A 112 13.42 12.18 12.48
CA VAL A 112 13.74 13.61 12.44
C VAL A 112 14.99 13.88 13.30
N PRO A 113 16.10 14.35 12.71
CA PRO A 113 17.27 14.74 13.47
C PRO A 113 16.89 15.68 14.63
N LYS A 114 17.20 15.26 15.87
CA LYS A 114 17.02 16.09 17.08
C LYS A 114 18.00 17.26 17.16
N ASP A 115 18.78 17.50 16.11
CA ASP A 115 19.70 18.61 16.03
C ASP A 115 18.92 19.93 15.96
N ARG A 116 19.30 20.88 16.81
CA ARG A 116 18.70 22.23 16.85
C ARG A 116 18.90 22.98 15.54
N ASN A 117 20.00 22.74 14.82
CA ASN A 117 20.26 23.38 13.53
C ASN A 117 19.30 22.84 12.46
N PHE A 118 19.09 21.53 12.47
CA PHE A 118 18.14 20.88 11.57
C PHE A 118 16.70 21.35 11.81
N GLN A 119 16.26 21.38 13.06
CA GLN A 119 14.93 21.87 13.42
C GLN A 119 14.73 23.32 13.01
N ARG A 120 15.77 24.17 13.06
CA ARG A 120 15.66 25.57 12.58
C ARG A 120 15.57 25.66 11.06
N GLN A 121 16.29 24.81 10.34
CA GLN A 121 16.41 24.89 8.89
C GLN A 121 15.23 24.24 8.16
N PHE A 122 14.70 23.12 8.67
CA PHE A 122 13.74 22.28 7.95
C PHE A 122 12.40 22.08 8.69
N SER A 123 12.08 22.90 9.70
CA SER A 123 10.86 22.74 10.51
C SER A 123 9.60 22.64 9.65
N ASP A 124 9.49 23.49 8.64
CA ASP A 124 8.28 23.59 7.81
C ASP A 124 8.14 22.36 6.89
N GLU A 125 9.24 21.90 6.32
CA GLU A 125 9.30 20.69 5.48
C GLU A 125 8.98 19.44 6.28
N PHE A 126 9.45 19.33 7.54
CA PHE A 126 9.07 18.23 8.42
C PHE A 126 7.61 18.30 8.84
N HIS A 127 7.12 19.49 9.19
CA HIS A 127 5.70 19.65 9.48
C HIS A 127 4.84 19.25 8.26
N LYS A 128 5.31 19.54 7.04
CA LYS A 128 4.65 19.12 5.80
C LYS A 128 4.71 17.59 5.60
N LEU A 129 5.84 16.95 5.89
CA LEU A 129 5.93 15.50 5.90
C LEU A 129 4.95 14.86 6.90
N GLU A 130 4.89 15.38 8.12
CA GLU A 130 4.00 14.88 9.16
C GLU A 130 2.53 15.16 8.85
N SER A 131 2.19 16.31 8.29
CA SER A 131 0.79 16.71 8.08
C SER A 131 0.22 16.28 6.73
N GLU A 132 1.07 16.06 5.72
CA GLU A 132 0.67 15.77 4.34
C GLU A 132 1.31 14.51 3.75
N GLY A 133 2.37 13.95 4.35
CA GLY A 133 3.11 12.82 3.77
C GLY A 133 3.96 13.22 2.56
N ARG A 134 4.45 14.46 2.52
CA ARG A 134 5.25 15.03 1.42
C ARG A 134 6.57 15.57 1.92
N ILE A 135 7.63 15.40 1.14
CA ILE A 135 8.99 15.81 1.50
C ILE A 135 9.71 16.45 0.32
N ASP A 136 10.54 17.45 0.58
CA ASP A 136 11.35 18.12 -0.44
C ASP A 136 12.71 17.42 -0.64
N SER A 137 13.27 17.49 -1.85
CA SER A 137 14.57 16.91 -2.20
C SER A 137 15.69 17.34 -1.26
N HIS A 138 15.73 18.61 -0.84
CA HIS A 138 16.79 19.13 0.01
C HIS A 138 16.80 18.49 1.40
N VAL A 139 15.63 18.07 1.90
CA VAL A 139 15.53 17.34 3.16
C VAL A 139 16.10 15.94 3.00
N LEU A 140 15.79 15.26 1.90
CA LEU A 140 16.32 13.92 1.61
C LEU A 140 17.85 13.97 1.48
N GLU A 141 18.39 14.97 0.78
CA GLU A 141 19.83 15.21 0.68
C GLU A 141 20.46 15.38 2.07
N TYR A 142 19.85 16.15 2.96
CA TYR A 142 20.37 16.33 4.31
C TYR A 142 20.29 15.03 5.13
N VAL A 143 19.15 14.34 5.11
CA VAL A 143 18.91 13.11 5.89
C VAL A 143 19.86 12.00 5.45
N TRP A 144 20.17 11.93 4.16
CA TRP A 144 21.03 10.89 3.59
C TRP A 144 22.46 11.32 3.29
N LYS A 145 22.89 12.52 3.66
CA LYS A 145 24.24 13.05 3.40
C LYS A 145 25.40 12.14 3.85
N ASN A 146 25.16 11.31 4.86
CA ASN A 146 26.15 10.39 5.44
C ASN A 146 25.96 8.93 4.97
N LYS A 147 25.05 8.67 4.03
CA LYS A 147 24.85 7.34 3.45
C LYS A 147 25.89 7.10 2.36
N GLU A 148 26.22 5.83 2.15
CA GLU A 148 27.25 5.42 1.18
C GLU A 148 26.83 5.65 -0.28
N VAL A 149 25.52 5.75 -0.50
CA VAL A 149 24.89 5.85 -1.81
C VAL A 149 24.31 7.24 -1.97
N ASN A 150 24.48 7.83 -3.16
CA ASN A 150 23.96 9.14 -3.49
C ASN A 150 22.42 9.21 -3.35
N THR A 151 21.91 10.38 -2.99
CA THR A 151 20.48 10.65 -2.79
C THR A 151 19.65 10.25 -3.99
N GLU A 152 20.10 10.54 -5.21
CA GLU A 152 19.36 10.24 -6.44
C GLU A 152 19.14 8.74 -6.62
N ILE A 153 20.15 7.93 -6.33
CA ILE A 153 20.06 6.47 -6.38
C ILE A 153 19.13 5.97 -5.29
N LEU A 154 19.18 6.54 -4.08
CA LEU A 154 18.26 6.18 -3.00
C LEU A 154 16.80 6.54 -3.32
N VAL A 155 16.56 7.68 -3.95
CA VAL A 155 15.23 8.06 -4.44
C VAL A 155 14.72 7.05 -5.47
N GLU A 156 15.54 6.71 -6.46
CA GLU A 156 15.17 5.75 -7.50
C GLU A 156 14.90 4.37 -6.87
N LEU A 157 15.76 3.94 -5.96
CA LEU A 157 15.63 2.70 -5.21
C LEU A 157 14.30 2.62 -4.46
N LEU A 158 13.98 3.61 -3.64
CA LEU A 158 12.71 3.67 -2.89
C LEU A 158 11.50 3.80 -3.82
N SER A 159 11.66 4.42 -5.00
CA SER A 159 10.61 4.45 -6.02
C SER A 159 10.30 3.06 -6.58
N CYS A 160 11.33 2.22 -6.79
CA CYS A 160 11.16 0.82 -7.23
C CYS A 160 10.38 -0.02 -6.22
N PHE A 161 10.55 0.25 -4.93
CA PHE A 161 9.84 -0.42 -3.84
C PHE A 161 8.47 0.21 -3.51
N ASN A 162 8.03 1.19 -4.29
CA ASN A 162 6.78 1.89 -4.10
C ASN A 162 6.66 2.66 -2.77
N ILE A 163 7.79 3.17 -2.27
CA ILE A 163 7.89 3.85 -0.97
C ILE A 163 7.86 5.37 -1.13
N LEU A 164 8.58 5.90 -2.13
CA LEU A 164 8.80 7.33 -2.36
C LEU A 164 8.53 7.64 -3.82
N TYR A 165 7.87 8.75 -4.13
CA TYR A 165 7.54 9.08 -5.52
C TYR A 165 7.63 10.56 -5.83
N PRO A 166 8.26 10.93 -6.96
CA PRO A 166 8.34 12.31 -7.38
C PRO A 166 6.97 12.85 -7.76
N LEU A 167 6.62 14.01 -7.20
CA LEU A 167 5.50 14.80 -7.62
C LEU A 167 5.99 15.80 -8.67
N SER A 168 5.40 15.79 -9.86
CA SER A 168 5.79 16.72 -10.93
C SER A 168 5.57 18.16 -10.46
N SER A 169 6.64 18.95 -10.38
CA SER A 169 6.58 20.38 -10.09
C SER A 169 6.18 21.13 -11.36
N GLU A 170 4.93 21.55 -11.46
CA GLU A 170 4.53 22.62 -12.37
C GLU A 170 4.99 23.96 -11.79
N LYS A 171 6.28 24.30 -11.91
CA LYS A 171 6.73 25.68 -11.76
C LYS A 171 7.68 26.08 -12.88
N GLU A 172 7.21 27.08 -13.61
CA GLU A 172 7.93 27.85 -14.62
C GLU A 172 9.15 28.56 -14.00
N ILE A 173 10.22 28.62 -14.79
CA ILE A 173 11.33 29.58 -14.82
C ILE A 173 11.33 30.60 -13.66
N GLY A 174 12.13 30.31 -12.64
CA GLY A 174 12.45 31.17 -11.51
C GLY A 174 13.24 30.36 -10.49
N GLU A 175 14.34 30.91 -9.97
CA GLU A 175 15.39 30.22 -9.21
C GLU A 175 14.85 29.22 -8.15
N HIS A 176 15.30 27.97 -8.34
CA HIS A 176 15.21 26.78 -7.48
C HIS A 176 13.81 26.30 -7.02
N PRO A 177 13.16 25.37 -7.76
CA PRO A 177 12.25 24.43 -7.15
C PRO A 177 12.97 23.09 -6.90
N GLY A 178 13.14 22.73 -5.62
CA GLY A 178 13.42 21.36 -5.21
C GLY A 178 12.34 20.41 -5.74
N THR A 179 12.71 19.17 -6.02
CA THR A 179 11.73 18.14 -6.40
C THR A 179 10.97 17.72 -5.15
N GLU A 180 9.64 17.83 -5.16
CA GLU A 180 8.80 17.33 -4.07
C GLU A 180 8.50 15.84 -4.29
N TYR A 181 8.48 15.07 -3.21
CA TYR A 181 8.15 13.66 -3.20
C TYR A 181 6.97 13.37 -2.28
N MET A 182 6.20 12.36 -2.64
CA MET A 182 5.12 11.78 -1.83
C MET A 182 5.58 10.46 -1.21
N ILE A 183 5.23 10.25 0.06
CA ILE A 183 5.41 8.98 0.78
C ILE A 183 4.02 8.44 1.15
N PRO A 184 3.47 7.48 0.37
CA PRO A 184 2.09 7.02 0.53
C PRO A 184 1.72 6.56 1.95
N CYS A 185 2.63 5.86 2.64
CA CYS A 185 2.38 5.37 4.00
C CYS A 185 2.33 6.49 5.06
N MET A 186 2.85 7.68 4.75
CA MET A 186 2.87 8.85 5.62
C MET A 186 1.73 9.83 5.34
N LEU A 187 0.96 9.62 4.27
CA LEU A 187 -0.23 10.42 3.99
C LEU A 187 -1.15 10.42 5.21
N LYS A 188 -1.84 11.54 5.43
CA LYS A 188 -2.83 11.67 6.49
C LYS A 188 -4.24 11.57 5.93
N ASN A 189 -5.16 11.09 6.78
CA ASN A 189 -6.58 11.18 6.49
C ASN A 189 -7.05 12.60 6.80
N ARG A 190 -7.87 13.17 5.92
CA ARG A 190 -8.70 14.33 6.27
C ARG A 190 -10.11 13.85 6.64
N SER A 191 -10.95 14.76 7.12
CA SER A 191 -12.34 14.42 7.42
C SER A 191 -13.09 14.04 6.13
N ASP A 192 -14.02 13.09 6.26
CA ASP A 192 -14.88 12.66 5.14
C ASP A 192 -15.62 13.86 4.51
N GLU A 193 -16.06 14.82 5.32
CA GLU A 193 -16.67 16.06 4.83
C GLU A 193 -15.73 16.88 3.92
N ARG A 194 -14.44 16.96 4.26
CA ARG A 194 -13.48 17.71 3.44
C ARG A 194 -13.21 16.98 2.13
N CYS A 195 -13.14 15.65 2.17
CA CYS A 195 -13.00 14.83 0.97
C CYS A 195 -14.21 14.98 0.05
N GLU A 196 -15.43 14.99 0.60
CA GLU A 196 -16.65 15.21 -0.16
C GLU A 196 -16.69 16.61 -0.79
N ARG A 197 -16.35 17.66 -0.04
CA ARG A 197 -16.26 19.02 -0.60
C ARG A 197 -15.26 19.12 -1.75
N ARG A 198 -14.12 18.41 -1.66
CA ARG A 198 -13.12 18.35 -2.74
C ARG A 198 -13.63 17.60 -3.96
N TRP A 199 -14.36 16.51 -3.76
CA TRP A 199 -15.02 15.76 -4.82
C TRP A 199 -16.02 16.64 -5.57
N GLN A 200 -16.95 17.28 -4.85
CA GLN A 200 -17.94 18.18 -5.45
C GLN A 200 -17.28 19.32 -6.23
N LYS A 201 -16.26 19.96 -5.66
CA LYS A 201 -15.50 21.00 -6.37
C LYS A 201 -14.82 20.48 -7.64
N ALA A 202 -14.27 19.25 -7.60
CA ALA A 202 -13.65 18.64 -8.77
C ALA A 202 -14.68 18.41 -9.89
N CYS A 203 -15.86 17.90 -9.54
CA CYS A 203 -16.98 17.74 -10.48
C CYS A 203 -17.44 19.08 -11.05
N GLU A 204 -17.65 20.11 -10.22
CA GLU A 204 -18.04 21.46 -10.68
C GLU A 204 -17.03 22.07 -11.67
N THR A 205 -15.74 21.79 -11.46
CA THR A 205 -14.66 22.30 -12.30
C THR A 205 -14.55 21.53 -13.63
N TRP A 206 -15.01 20.28 -13.65
CA TRP A 206 -14.89 19.38 -14.80
C TRP A 206 -16.12 19.53 -15.72
N LYS A 207 -16.03 20.44 -16.70
CA LYS A 207 -17.14 20.80 -17.61
C LYS A 207 -17.39 19.72 -18.69
N ASP A 208 -18.64 19.64 -19.16
CA ASP A 208 -19.19 18.74 -20.22
C ASP A 208 -19.75 17.36 -19.78
N GLU A 209 -20.44 17.31 -18.63
CA GLU A 209 -20.86 16.04 -18.00
C GLU A 209 -22.27 15.54 -18.39
N VAL A 210 -22.44 14.23 -18.19
CA VAL A 210 -23.73 13.63 -17.80
C VAL A 210 -23.75 13.62 -16.27
N ASP A 211 -24.80 14.17 -15.63
CA ASP A 211 -24.93 14.29 -14.15
C ASP A 211 -24.95 12.96 -13.38
N LYS A 212 -24.84 11.82 -14.08
CA LYS A 212 -24.93 10.49 -13.48
C LYS A 212 -23.57 10.05 -12.94
N GLU A 213 -23.49 9.97 -11.62
CA GLU A 213 -22.38 9.29 -10.95
C GLU A 213 -22.56 7.77 -11.03
N HIS A 214 -21.50 7.07 -11.42
CA HIS A 214 -21.42 5.61 -11.42
C HIS A 214 -20.59 5.14 -10.22
N GLN A 215 -20.97 4.00 -9.65
CA GLN A 215 -20.33 3.45 -8.45
C GLN A 215 -20.00 1.97 -8.61
N PHE A 216 -18.80 1.59 -8.21
CA PHE A 216 -18.36 0.20 -8.18
C PHE A 216 -17.36 -0.05 -7.06
N VAL A 217 -17.21 -1.33 -6.69
CA VAL A 217 -16.50 -1.76 -5.49
C VAL A 217 -15.54 -2.90 -5.83
N PHE A 218 -14.30 -2.76 -5.35
CA PHE A 218 -13.37 -3.87 -5.19
C PHE A 218 -13.55 -4.45 -3.79
N ASN A 219 -13.94 -5.73 -3.70
CA ASN A 219 -14.15 -6.43 -2.44
C ASN A 219 -13.14 -7.57 -2.29
N PHE A 220 -12.33 -7.49 -1.24
CA PHE A 220 -11.25 -8.43 -0.93
C PHE A 220 -11.65 -9.48 0.11
N GLY A 221 -12.95 -9.58 0.40
CA GLY A 221 -13.54 -10.57 1.29
C GLY A 221 -13.13 -10.33 2.74
N ARG A 222 -12.16 -11.12 3.22
CA ARG A 222 -11.74 -11.13 4.63
C ARG A 222 -10.43 -10.38 4.87
N PHE A 223 -9.71 -10.02 3.83
CA PHE A 223 -8.39 -9.42 3.97
C PHE A 223 -8.11 -8.43 2.85
N LEU A 224 -7.89 -7.17 3.23
CA LEU A 224 -7.40 -6.12 2.34
C LEU A 224 -6.01 -5.70 2.84
N PRO A 225 -4.92 -6.01 2.10
CA PRO A 225 -3.59 -5.58 2.49
C PRO A 225 -3.54 -4.05 2.63
N PRO A 226 -3.03 -3.49 3.74
CA PRO A 226 -2.96 -2.05 3.93
C PRO A 226 -2.19 -1.30 2.83
N ALA A 227 -1.17 -1.95 2.25
CA ALA A 227 -0.34 -1.38 1.19
C ALA A 227 -1.01 -1.37 -0.19
N LEU A 228 -2.08 -2.15 -0.40
CA LEU A 228 -2.70 -2.29 -1.72
C LEU A 228 -3.21 -0.94 -2.25
N LEU A 229 -3.88 -0.16 -1.40
CA LEU A 229 -4.34 1.17 -1.81
C LEU A 229 -3.15 2.05 -2.17
N HIS A 230 -2.08 2.06 -1.36
CA HIS A 230 -0.90 2.88 -1.64
C HIS A 230 -0.27 2.55 -3.01
N TYR A 231 -0.13 1.26 -3.33
CA TYR A 231 0.36 0.84 -4.65
C TYR A 231 -0.59 1.26 -5.77
N LEU A 232 -1.90 1.13 -5.57
CA LEU A 232 -2.89 1.56 -6.56
C LEU A 232 -2.86 3.07 -6.78
N LEU A 233 -2.78 3.86 -5.71
CA LEU A 233 -2.70 5.32 -5.77
C LEU A 233 -1.52 5.77 -6.61
N VAL A 234 -0.37 5.13 -6.41
CA VAL A 234 0.83 5.55 -7.11
C VAL A 234 0.87 5.03 -8.53
N TYR A 235 0.44 3.78 -8.75
CA TYR A 235 0.30 3.24 -10.09
C TYR A 235 -0.58 4.17 -10.93
N ILE A 236 -1.75 4.54 -10.43
CA ILE A 236 -2.64 5.49 -11.12
C ILE A 236 -1.94 6.85 -11.29
N TYR A 237 -1.30 7.40 -10.26
CA TYR A 237 -0.60 8.68 -10.37
C TYR A 237 0.45 8.70 -11.49
N ARG A 238 1.31 7.67 -11.54
CA ARG A 238 2.40 7.52 -12.54
C ARG A 238 1.86 7.42 -13.97
N HIS A 239 0.73 6.72 -14.13
CA HIS A 239 0.17 6.42 -15.44
C HIS A 239 -0.92 7.40 -15.92
N SER A 240 -1.54 8.18 -15.01
CA SER A 240 -2.76 8.95 -15.31
C SER A 240 -2.58 10.47 -15.24
N CYS A 241 -1.60 10.99 -14.51
CA CYS A 241 -1.52 12.43 -14.19
C CYS A 241 -0.75 13.28 -15.20
N ARG A 242 -0.60 12.82 -16.45
CA ARG A 242 0.08 13.57 -17.52
C ARG A 242 -0.81 14.61 -18.24
N THR A 243 -2.10 14.66 -17.93
CA THR A 243 -3.06 15.53 -18.63
C THR A 243 -3.62 16.62 -17.70
N LYS A 244 -3.74 17.85 -18.23
CA LYS A 244 -4.02 19.10 -17.50
C LYS A 244 -5.46 19.26 -16.95
N ALA A 245 -6.24 18.18 -16.79
CA ALA A 245 -7.67 18.31 -16.48
C ALA A 245 -7.92 18.65 -15.00
N VAL A 246 -7.71 17.70 -14.09
CA VAL A 246 -7.87 17.92 -12.64
C VAL A 246 -6.62 17.42 -11.94
N LYS A 247 -5.99 18.29 -11.13
CA LYS A 247 -4.82 17.91 -10.35
C LYS A 247 -5.19 16.79 -9.37
N PRO A 248 -4.46 15.68 -9.37
CA PRO A 248 -4.74 14.57 -8.46
C PRO A 248 -4.67 15.04 -7.00
N THR A 249 -5.66 14.63 -6.22
CA THR A 249 -5.64 14.80 -4.77
C THR A 249 -5.50 13.44 -4.14
N ILE A 250 -4.42 13.21 -3.39
CA ILE A 250 -4.12 11.93 -2.79
C ILE A 250 -4.04 12.09 -1.27
N GLU A 251 -4.77 11.23 -0.56
CA GLU A 251 -4.81 11.12 0.89
C GLU A 251 -4.69 9.63 1.27
N ARG A 252 -4.48 9.34 2.55
CA ARG A 252 -4.20 7.96 3.00
C ARG A 252 -5.32 6.95 2.72
N ARG A 253 -6.58 7.39 2.73
CA ARG A 253 -7.75 6.53 2.48
C ARG A 253 -8.55 6.94 1.25
N THR A 254 -8.26 8.07 0.63
CA THR A 254 -9.03 8.56 -0.51
C THR A 254 -8.13 9.21 -1.53
N ALA A 255 -8.52 9.14 -2.80
CA ALA A 255 -7.90 9.96 -3.81
C ALA A 255 -8.87 10.33 -4.92
N ILE A 256 -8.60 11.44 -5.57
CA ILE A 256 -9.35 11.95 -6.72
C ILE A 256 -8.38 12.05 -7.89
N PHE A 257 -8.77 11.47 -9.02
CA PHE A 257 -7.98 11.43 -10.24
C PHE A 257 -8.83 11.82 -11.45
N SER A 258 -8.20 12.44 -12.44
CA SER A 258 -8.73 12.48 -13.80
C SER A 258 -7.86 11.63 -14.71
N LEU A 259 -8.47 10.77 -15.52
CA LEU A 259 -7.77 9.96 -16.52
C LEU A 259 -8.09 10.47 -17.92
N SER A 260 -7.05 10.91 -18.62
CA SER A 260 -7.09 11.39 -20.02
C SER A 260 -8.15 12.47 -20.30
N ASN A 261 -8.65 13.17 -19.27
CA ASN A 261 -9.78 14.08 -19.35
C ASN A 261 -11.11 13.45 -19.86
N HIS A 262 -11.23 12.11 -19.85
CA HIS A 262 -12.43 11.35 -20.20
C HIS A 262 -13.18 10.84 -18.98
N PHE A 263 -12.44 10.57 -17.90
CA PHE A 263 -12.97 10.06 -16.63
C PHE A 263 -12.49 10.91 -15.46
N LEU A 264 -13.41 11.24 -14.56
CA LEU A 264 -13.13 11.79 -13.24
C LEU A 264 -13.60 10.79 -12.21
N PHE A 265 -12.74 10.40 -11.28
CA PHE A 265 -13.11 9.39 -10.29
C PHE A 265 -12.43 9.59 -8.94
N ARG A 266 -13.11 9.10 -7.91
CA ARG A 266 -12.65 9.07 -6.53
C ARG A 266 -12.54 7.63 -6.05
N LEU A 267 -11.39 7.29 -5.49
CA LEU A 267 -11.17 6.07 -4.73
C LEU A 267 -11.40 6.34 -3.24
N LYS A 268 -12.08 5.42 -2.54
CA LYS A 268 -12.27 5.45 -1.08
C LYS A 268 -12.02 4.06 -0.48
N LEU A 269 -11.01 3.96 0.38
CA LEU A 269 -10.73 2.76 1.17
C LEU A 269 -11.71 2.67 2.34
N VAL A 270 -12.34 1.51 2.47
CA VAL A 270 -13.26 1.16 3.57
C VAL A 270 -12.70 -0.07 4.28
N PRO A 271 -11.81 0.11 5.29
CA PRO A 271 -11.09 -0.98 5.94
C PRO A 271 -12.02 -1.99 6.63
N GLU A 272 -13.10 -1.51 7.25
CA GLU A 272 -14.07 -2.31 8.01
C GLU A 272 -14.74 -3.40 7.14
N HIS A 273 -14.78 -3.18 5.83
CA HIS A 273 -15.39 -4.10 4.88
C HIS A 273 -14.39 -4.73 3.91
N CYS A 274 -13.08 -4.45 4.09
CA CYS A 274 -12.04 -4.88 3.15
C CYS A 274 -12.40 -4.47 1.71
N GLN A 275 -12.79 -3.20 1.52
CA GLN A 275 -13.27 -2.69 0.24
C GLN A 275 -12.55 -1.42 -0.22
N ILE A 276 -12.45 -1.26 -1.53
CA ILE A 276 -12.11 0.01 -2.17
C ILE A 276 -13.29 0.39 -3.06
N TRP A 277 -13.91 1.52 -2.74
CA TRP A 277 -15.02 2.10 -3.48
C TRP A 277 -14.51 3.04 -4.55
N VAL A 278 -15.19 3.04 -5.69
CA VAL A 278 -14.94 3.96 -6.79
C VAL A 278 -16.23 4.69 -7.12
N TYR A 279 -16.14 6.02 -7.14
CA TYR A 279 -17.19 6.94 -7.58
C TYR A 279 -16.66 7.60 -8.84
N SER A 280 -17.38 7.55 -9.95
CA SER A 280 -16.89 8.04 -11.23
C SER A 280 -17.93 8.82 -12.01
N ARG A 281 -17.46 9.84 -12.73
CA ARG A 281 -18.17 10.55 -13.79
C ARG A 281 -17.45 10.38 -15.11
N CYS A 282 -18.21 10.36 -16.19
CA CYS A 282 -17.69 10.14 -17.54
C CYS A 282 -18.21 11.27 -18.44
N LYS A 283 -17.40 11.68 -19.42
CA LYS A 283 -17.87 12.62 -20.44
C LYS A 283 -18.93 11.99 -21.34
N LYS A 284 -19.73 12.83 -21.99
CA LYS A 284 -20.75 12.37 -22.94
C LYS A 284 -20.10 11.52 -24.04
N GLY A 285 -20.60 10.29 -24.22
CA GLY A 285 -20.10 9.33 -25.21
C GLY A 285 -19.08 8.33 -24.66
N GLU A 286 -18.54 8.55 -23.47
CA GLU A 286 -17.65 7.62 -22.79
C GLU A 286 -18.43 6.58 -22.00
N ASN A 287 -17.91 5.36 -21.90
CA ASN A 287 -18.50 4.29 -21.10
C ASN A 287 -17.74 4.12 -19.78
N PHE A 288 -18.44 4.17 -18.65
CA PHE A 288 -17.82 3.92 -17.34
C PHE A 288 -17.21 2.52 -17.23
N LEU A 289 -17.64 1.56 -18.06
CA LEU A 289 -17.04 0.23 -18.14
C LEU A 289 -15.58 0.26 -18.63
N ASP A 290 -15.19 1.25 -19.41
CA ASP A 290 -13.80 1.39 -19.86
C ASP A 290 -12.89 1.75 -18.67
N LEU A 291 -13.32 2.70 -17.84
CA LEU A 291 -12.64 3.02 -16.58
C LEU A 291 -12.61 1.80 -15.65
N ALA A 292 -13.72 1.07 -15.54
CA ALA A 292 -13.81 -0.14 -14.74
C ALA A 292 -12.79 -1.20 -15.19
N HIS A 293 -12.63 -1.39 -16.51
CA HIS A 293 -11.65 -2.31 -17.10
C HIS A 293 -10.22 -1.87 -16.78
N ILE A 294 -9.89 -0.59 -16.95
CA ILE A 294 -8.58 -0.03 -16.62
C ILE A 294 -8.24 -0.25 -15.15
N LEU A 295 -9.15 0.12 -14.23
CA LEU A 295 -8.89 -0.03 -12.80
C LEU A 295 -8.81 -1.50 -12.37
N ARG A 296 -9.62 -2.39 -12.95
CA ARG A 296 -9.52 -3.83 -12.71
C ARG A 296 -8.17 -4.37 -13.17
N GLY A 297 -7.69 -3.95 -14.33
CA GLY A 297 -6.35 -4.28 -14.84
C GLY A 297 -5.27 -3.88 -13.84
N ASN A 298 -5.27 -2.61 -13.41
CA ASN A 298 -4.30 -2.08 -12.45
C ASN A 298 -4.30 -2.87 -11.13
N VAL A 299 -5.48 -3.13 -10.54
CA VAL A 299 -5.57 -3.91 -9.30
C VAL A 299 -5.11 -5.35 -9.51
N SER A 300 -5.44 -5.97 -10.65
CA SER A 300 -5.02 -7.33 -10.96
C SER A 300 -3.50 -7.44 -11.08
N GLU A 301 -2.85 -6.51 -11.77
CA GLU A 301 -1.40 -6.47 -11.92
C GLU A 301 -0.70 -6.31 -10.58
N ILE A 302 -1.15 -5.35 -9.75
CA ILE A 302 -0.62 -5.16 -8.39
C ILE A 302 -0.80 -6.42 -7.54
N CYS A 303 -1.96 -7.09 -7.62
CA CYS A 303 -2.20 -8.32 -6.89
C CYS A 303 -1.26 -9.44 -7.36
N GLN A 304 -1.13 -9.65 -8.68
CA GLN A 304 -0.24 -10.68 -9.21
C GLN A 304 1.21 -10.46 -8.77
N GLN A 305 1.65 -9.21 -8.71
CA GLN A 305 3.03 -8.87 -8.38
C GLN A 305 3.32 -8.96 -6.88
N TYR A 306 2.50 -8.31 -6.04
CA TYR A 306 2.83 -8.14 -4.61
C TYR A 306 1.96 -9.00 -3.68
N PHE A 307 0.82 -9.48 -4.16
CA PHE A 307 -0.17 -10.20 -3.34
C PHE A 307 -0.69 -11.44 -4.07
N LYS A 308 0.21 -12.32 -4.51
CA LYS A 308 -0.07 -13.47 -5.41
C LYS A 308 -1.31 -14.31 -5.07
N TYR A 309 -1.65 -14.41 -3.78
CA TYR A 309 -2.78 -15.22 -3.29
C TYR A 309 -4.04 -14.40 -2.99
N LEU A 310 -4.00 -13.07 -3.14
CA LEU A 310 -5.13 -12.19 -2.91
C LEU A 310 -6.12 -12.33 -4.05
N LYS A 311 -7.37 -12.59 -3.67
CA LYS A 311 -8.50 -12.65 -4.59
C LYS A 311 -9.45 -11.51 -4.28
N PHE A 312 -10.08 -10.96 -5.31
CA PHE A 312 -11.08 -9.92 -5.16
C PHE A 312 -12.25 -10.13 -6.12
N VAL A 313 -13.39 -9.54 -5.76
CA VAL A 313 -14.57 -9.41 -6.61
C VAL A 313 -14.74 -7.95 -6.97
N PHE A 314 -15.13 -7.68 -8.22
CA PHE A 314 -15.30 -6.35 -8.76
C PHE A 314 -16.68 -6.18 -9.39
N GLY A 315 -17.32 -5.04 -9.14
CA GLY A 315 -18.59 -4.66 -9.77
C GLY A 315 -19.43 -3.73 -8.90
N PRO A 316 -20.70 -3.49 -9.25
CA PRO A 316 -21.55 -2.54 -8.55
C PRO A 316 -21.96 -3.08 -7.17
N PRO A 317 -22.27 -2.17 -6.23
CA PRO A 317 -22.83 -2.56 -4.95
C PRO A 317 -24.21 -3.24 -5.15
N CYS A 318 -24.57 -4.12 -4.23
CA CYS A 318 -25.90 -4.75 -4.25
C CYS A 318 -27.00 -3.70 -4.00
N PRO A 319 -28.04 -3.61 -4.84
CA PRO A 319 -29.09 -2.59 -4.71
C PRO A 319 -30.07 -2.83 -3.55
N ARG A 320 -29.98 -3.95 -2.83
CA ARG A 320 -30.91 -4.27 -1.72
C ARG A 320 -30.50 -3.57 -0.43
N GLU A 321 -31.31 -2.66 0.08
CA GLU A 321 -31.04 -1.87 1.30
C GLU A 321 -30.70 -2.70 2.55
N ASN A 322 -31.30 -3.89 2.69
CA ASN A 322 -31.06 -4.81 3.81
C ASN A 322 -29.87 -5.76 3.60
N CYS A 323 -29.11 -5.57 2.52
CA CYS A 323 -27.90 -6.31 2.29
C CYS A 323 -26.80 -5.82 3.23
N PRO A 324 -26.08 -6.68 3.97
CA PRO A 324 -25.00 -6.27 4.87
C PRO A 324 -23.85 -5.49 4.20
N GLY A 325 -23.84 -5.40 2.86
CA GLY A 325 -22.93 -4.56 2.07
C GLY A 325 -23.59 -3.38 1.34
N ALA A 326 -24.89 -3.13 1.53
CA ALA A 326 -25.61 -1.98 0.94
C ALA A 326 -25.65 -0.74 1.84
N THR A 327 -25.10 -0.80 3.04
CA THR A 327 -24.96 0.39 3.90
C THR A 327 -23.85 1.28 3.35
N PHE A 328 -24.23 2.34 2.64
CA PHE A 328 -24.06 3.73 3.09
C PHE A 328 -24.72 4.72 2.12
N HIS A 329 -26.04 4.80 2.13
CA HIS A 329 -26.72 6.08 1.86
C HIS A 329 -26.77 6.86 3.18
N VAL A 330 -25.84 7.79 3.40
CA VAL A 330 -25.85 8.65 4.60
C VAL A 330 -26.96 9.70 4.50
N LYS A 331 -28.15 9.36 4.99
CA LYS A 331 -29.08 10.29 5.62
C LYS A 331 -29.76 9.54 6.77
N ASN A 332 -29.49 9.95 8.00
CA ASN A 332 -29.99 9.40 9.27
C ASN A 332 -29.21 8.19 9.80
N ILE A 333 -28.44 8.41 10.86
CA ILE A 333 -28.62 7.74 12.15
C ILE A 333 -27.95 8.63 13.22
N GLN A 334 -28.78 9.08 14.16
CA GLN A 334 -28.36 9.66 15.42
C GLN A 334 -27.46 8.69 16.17
N ARG A 335 -26.38 9.22 16.73
CA ARG A 335 -25.52 8.53 17.69
C ARG A 335 -26.35 8.04 18.89
N PRO A 336 -26.27 6.77 19.29
CA PRO A 336 -26.43 6.40 20.68
C PRO A 336 -25.13 6.75 21.41
N CYS A 337 -25.28 7.45 22.52
CA CYS A 337 -24.23 7.81 23.46
C CYS A 337 -23.42 6.58 23.89
N GLU A 338 -22.10 6.72 23.91
CA GLU A 338 -21.26 6.00 24.86
C GLU A 338 -20.66 7.03 25.81
N SER A 339 -21.16 6.99 27.04
CA SER A 339 -20.63 7.69 28.19
C SER A 339 -19.29 7.06 28.57
N SER A 340 -18.24 7.89 28.51
CA SER A 340 -17.08 7.98 29.41
C SER A 340 -16.50 6.72 30.08
N SER A 341 -15.19 6.54 29.96
CA SER A 341 -14.36 6.51 31.17
C SER A 341 -13.03 7.21 30.95
N SER A 342 -12.85 8.27 31.73
CA SER A 342 -11.65 9.02 32.01
C SER A 342 -11.12 8.55 33.37
N GLU A 343 -9.82 8.32 33.47
CA GLU A 343 -9.06 8.40 34.71
C GLU A 343 -7.85 9.29 34.39
N SER A 344 -7.36 10.20 35.22
CA SER A 344 -7.55 10.40 36.67
C SER A 344 -6.95 11.77 37.05
N GLU A 345 -7.47 12.40 38.10
CA GLU A 345 -6.67 13.16 39.07
C GLU A 345 -7.49 13.49 40.35
N GLY A 346 -6.93 13.11 41.51
CA GLY A 346 -7.06 13.73 42.84
C GLY A 346 -8.46 13.92 43.47
N ASN A 347 -8.75 13.23 44.57
CA ASN A 347 -8.39 13.67 45.93
C ASN A 347 -9.08 12.81 47.01
N SER A 348 -8.40 12.74 48.14
CA SER A 348 -8.68 12.13 49.45
C SER A 348 -10.11 12.20 50.03
N GLN A 349 -10.54 11.13 50.74
CA GLN A 349 -10.73 11.03 52.22
C GLN A 349 -11.77 9.95 52.61
N SER A 350 -11.40 9.09 53.59
CA SER A 350 -12.21 8.41 54.64
C SER A 350 -13.48 7.61 54.22
N SER A 351 -13.87 6.47 54.79
CA SER A 351 -13.49 5.65 55.94
C SER A 351 -14.43 4.43 55.93
N ASP A 352 -13.98 3.33 56.55
CA ASP A 352 -14.74 2.28 57.25
C ASP A 352 -15.65 1.29 56.48
N ASP A 353 -15.21 0.04 56.59
CA ASP A 353 -15.93 -1.13 57.11
C ASP A 353 -16.94 -1.95 56.27
N SER A 354 -16.64 -3.26 56.31
CA SER A 354 -17.54 -4.43 56.40
C SER A 354 -17.80 -5.29 55.16
N GLU A 355 -17.15 -6.45 55.25
CA GLU A 355 -17.41 -7.83 54.82
C GLU A 355 -18.82 -8.27 54.33
N SER A 356 -18.77 -9.48 53.74
CA SER A 356 -19.84 -10.43 53.33
C SER A 356 -20.35 -10.24 51.89
N GLY A 357 -20.48 -11.25 51.04
CA GLY A 357 -20.50 -12.70 51.20
C GLY A 357 -21.65 -13.24 50.33
N THR A 358 -21.50 -14.46 49.80
CA THR A 358 -22.49 -15.31 49.07
C THR A 358 -22.77 -14.89 47.61
N GLU A 359 -22.34 -15.62 46.57
CA GLU A 359 -22.70 -16.99 46.13
C GLU A 359 -24.20 -17.23 46.04
N ASP A 360 -24.70 -17.36 44.80
CA ASP A 360 -25.81 -18.27 44.48
C ASP A 360 -25.62 -18.82 43.05
N ASP A 361 -25.44 -20.14 43.03
CA ASP A 361 -25.47 -21.04 41.88
C ASP A 361 -26.92 -21.24 41.38
N ILE A 362 -27.04 -21.73 40.14
CA ILE A 362 -27.93 -22.83 39.68
C ILE A 362 -28.32 -22.64 38.20
N ASN A 363 -27.49 -23.26 37.35
CA ASN A 363 -27.81 -24.40 36.49
C ASN A 363 -28.85 -24.32 35.33
N GLU A 364 -28.32 -24.60 34.14
CA GLU A 364 -28.84 -25.45 33.04
C GLU A 364 -30.24 -25.23 32.44
N LYS A 365 -30.24 -24.87 31.14
CA LYS A 365 -30.77 -25.79 30.12
C LYS A 365 -30.18 -25.54 28.73
N VAL A 366 -29.38 -26.52 28.30
CA VAL A 366 -28.90 -26.73 26.94
C VAL A 366 -30.03 -27.31 26.08
N THR A 367 -30.40 -26.59 25.03
CA THR A 367 -30.90 -27.16 23.76
C THR A 367 -30.20 -26.34 22.67
N GLY A 368 -29.19 -26.83 21.97
CA GLY A 368 -29.23 -28.06 21.18
C GLY A 368 -29.72 -27.78 19.74
N ALA A 369 -29.24 -26.69 19.10
CA ALA A 369 -29.44 -26.44 17.67
C ALA A 369 -28.16 -25.85 17.05
N THR A 370 -27.30 -26.74 16.59
CA THR A 370 -26.35 -26.59 15.47
C THR A 370 -25.82 -25.17 15.18
N ALA A 371 -24.66 -24.84 15.77
CA ALA A 371 -23.81 -23.70 15.44
C ALA A 371 -23.12 -23.81 14.04
N ALA A 372 -23.76 -24.46 13.07
CA ALA A 372 -23.21 -24.71 11.74
C ALA A 372 -23.76 -23.80 10.63
N ASN A 373 -24.77 -22.96 10.91
CA ASN A 373 -25.46 -22.16 9.88
C ASN A 373 -25.31 -20.63 10.03
N GLN A 374 -24.33 -20.12 10.76
CA GLN A 374 -24.09 -18.68 10.89
C GLN A 374 -22.89 -18.13 10.10
N ASN A 375 -22.18 -18.95 9.32
CA ASN A 375 -20.91 -18.56 8.68
C ASN A 375 -20.98 -18.26 7.17
N GLU A 376 -22.17 -18.09 6.60
CA GLU A 376 -22.36 -17.81 5.16
C GLU A 376 -22.70 -16.34 4.85
N ARG A 377 -22.42 -15.40 5.75
CA ARG A 377 -22.53 -13.97 5.47
C ARG A 377 -21.20 -13.42 4.96
N ARG A 378 -21.13 -13.12 3.65
CA ARG A 378 -20.53 -11.91 3.03
C ARG A 378 -20.09 -12.19 1.58
N ARG A 379 -21.02 -12.06 0.63
CA ARG A 379 -20.72 -11.89 -0.81
C ARG A 379 -21.73 -10.88 -1.37
N HIS A 380 -21.32 -9.61 -1.49
CA HIS A 380 -22.25 -8.50 -1.75
C HIS A 380 -21.74 -7.48 -2.77
N VAL A 381 -20.88 -7.93 -3.69
CA VAL A 381 -20.55 -7.23 -4.94
C VAL A 381 -21.06 -8.10 -6.07
N ILE A 382 -21.79 -7.51 -7.02
CA ILE A 382 -22.25 -8.25 -8.19
C ILE A 382 -21.04 -8.43 -9.10
N PRO A 383 -20.54 -9.66 -9.32
CA PRO A 383 -19.37 -9.86 -10.16
C PRO A 383 -19.71 -9.42 -11.58
N ILE A 384 -19.01 -8.42 -12.09
CA ILE A 384 -19.04 -8.12 -13.51
C ILE A 384 -17.91 -8.90 -14.17
N ASN A 385 -18.27 -9.78 -15.09
CA ASN A 385 -17.31 -10.29 -16.05
C ASN A 385 -17.20 -9.29 -17.19
N LEU A 386 -16.14 -8.50 -17.21
CA LEU A 386 -15.90 -7.51 -18.27
C LEU A 386 -15.52 -8.17 -19.61
N ASP A 387 -15.23 -9.47 -19.61
CA ASP A 387 -14.84 -10.26 -20.78
C ASP A 387 -16.05 -11.02 -21.40
N SER A 388 -17.22 -10.99 -20.75
CA SER A 388 -18.49 -11.41 -21.34
C SER A 388 -19.42 -10.20 -21.48
N PHE A 389 -19.83 -9.89 -22.71
CA PHE A 389 -20.82 -8.85 -23.01
C PHE A 389 -22.25 -9.17 -22.52
N ASP A 390 -22.40 -10.14 -21.62
CA ASP A 390 -23.69 -10.40 -20.99
C ASP A 390 -23.95 -9.29 -19.97
N PRO A 391 -24.94 -8.41 -20.20
CA PRO A 391 -25.37 -7.48 -19.18
C PRO A 391 -25.69 -8.26 -17.90
N PRO A 392 -25.39 -7.74 -16.69
CA PRO A 392 -25.88 -8.34 -15.47
C PRO A 392 -27.38 -8.60 -15.61
N TYR A 393 -27.90 -9.74 -15.13
CA TYR A 393 -29.28 -10.23 -15.35
C TYR A 393 -30.42 -9.22 -15.07
N TRP A 394 -30.14 -8.05 -14.49
CA TRP A 394 -31.08 -6.97 -14.20
C TRP A 394 -30.94 -5.73 -15.11
N CYS A 395 -30.00 -5.73 -16.07
CA CYS A 395 -29.91 -4.76 -17.17
C CYS A 395 -30.84 -5.12 -18.34
N GLN A 396 -31.53 -6.27 -18.28
CA GLN A 396 -32.69 -6.52 -19.13
C GLN A 396 -33.85 -5.76 -18.50
N GLU A 397 -34.22 -4.65 -19.12
CA GLU A 397 -35.39 -3.86 -18.78
C GLU A 397 -36.59 -4.79 -18.58
N VAL A 398 -37.25 -4.65 -17.43
CA VAL A 398 -38.61 -5.16 -17.26
C VAL A 398 -39.49 -4.22 -18.08
N GLU A 399 -39.62 -4.49 -19.38
CA GLU A 399 -40.79 -4.07 -20.14
C GLU A 399 -41.98 -4.91 -19.65
N THR A 400 -42.73 -4.36 -18.69
CA THR A 400 -44.18 -4.60 -18.54
C THR A 400 -44.86 -3.39 -17.96
#